data_AF-A0A9D2B378-F1
#
_entry.id   AF-A0A9D2B378-F1
#
_cell.length_a   1.000
_cell.length_b   1.000
_cell.length_c   1.000
_cell.angle_alpha   90.00
_cell.angle_beta   90.00
_cell.angle_gamma   90.00
#
_symmetry.space_group_name_H-M   'P 1'
#
loop_
_entity.id
_entity.type
_entity.pdbx_description
1 polymer ?
#
loop_
_entity_poly.entity_id
_entity_poly.type
_entity_poly.pdbx_seq_one_letter_code
_entity_poly.pdbx_strand_id
1 'polypeptide(L)' 'MKKKGILLRMNGRPSSPGEIAAAHVVAEQGSYMRDYIPDQKGGVAEIDFCYVAEEDHHNKKG' A
#
# COMPACT_ATOMS: atom_id res chain seq x y z
N MET A 1 -27.36 8.36 4.32
CA MET A 1 -26.17 7.78 4.97
C MET A 1 -24.94 8.12 4.14
N LYS A 2 -23.96 8.87 4.68
CA LYS A 2 -22.67 9.05 3.99
C LYS A 2 -21.94 7.71 4.05
N LYS A 3 -21.62 7.10 2.90
CA LYS A 3 -20.73 5.94 2.86
C LYS A 3 -19.39 6.42 3.47
N LYS A 4 -19.05 5.94 4.66
CA LYS A 4 -17.70 6.15 5.22
C LYS A 4 -16.75 5.38 4.31
N GLY A 5 -16.03 6.09 3.46
CA GLY A 5 -14.97 5.49 2.65
C GLY A 5 -13.82 5.07 3.55
N ILE A 6 -13.01 4.13 3.05
CA ILE A 6 -11.72 3.77 3.65
C ILE A 6 -10.71 4.83 3.19
N LEU A 7 -9.90 5.34 4.11
CA LEU A 7 -8.79 6.23 3.76
C LEU A 7 -7.68 5.41 3.10
N LEU A 8 -7.20 5.85 1.95
CA LEU A 8 -6.11 5.19 1.24
C LEU A 8 -4.85 6.04 1.34
N ARG A 9 -3.71 5.37 1.56
CA ARG A 9 -2.39 6.00 1.61
C ARG A 9 -1.38 5.24 0.77
N MET A 10 -0.37 5.96 0.34
CA MET A 10 0.82 5.42 -0.32
C MET A 10 2.04 5.95 0.42
N ASN A 11 2.84 5.05 0.98
CA ASN A 11 4.05 5.34 1.75
C ASN A 11 3.78 6.40 2.85
N GLY A 12 2.71 6.24 3.61
CA GLY A 12 2.37 7.15 4.69
C GLY A 12 1.85 8.50 4.22
N ARG A 13 1.31 8.64 3.00
CA ARG A 13 0.68 9.88 2.50
C ARG A 13 -0.71 9.59 1.92
N PRO A 14 -1.73 10.44 2.17
CA PRO A 14 -3.05 10.28 1.55
C PRO A 14 -2.95 10.17 0.03
N SER A 15 -3.70 9.25 -0.56
CA SER A 15 -3.69 9.00 -2.00
C SER A 15 -5.06 8.56 -2.50
N SER A 16 -5.26 8.63 -3.80
CA SER A 16 -6.47 8.19 -4.50
C SER A 16 -6.30 6.78 -5.07
N PRO A 17 -7.41 6.05 -5.34
CA PRO A 17 -7.35 4.75 -6.01
C PRO A 17 -6.61 4.80 -7.36
N GLY A 18 -6.74 5.89 -8.11
CA GLY A 18 -6.09 6.06 -9.41
C GLY A 18 -4.57 6.20 -9.31
N GLU A 19 -4.09 6.96 -8.33
CA GLU A 19 -2.66 7.11 -8.06
C GLU A 19 -2.03 5.79 -7.60
N ILE A 20 -2.73 5.05 -6.72
CA ILE A 20 -2.27 3.72 -6.27
C ILE A 20 -2.20 2.75 -7.45
N ALA A 21 -3.21 2.72 -8.32
CA ALA A 21 -3.22 1.88 -9.50
C ALA A 21 -2.09 2.26 -10.48
N ALA A 22 -1.88 3.55 -10.73
CA ALA A 22 -0.79 4.03 -11.59
C ALA A 22 0.58 3.60 -11.04
N ALA A 23 0.80 3.73 -9.73
CA ALA A 23 2.04 3.30 -9.08
C ALA A 23 2.29 1.78 -9.18
N HIS A 24 1.24 0.96 -9.16
CA HIS A 24 1.36 -0.50 -9.38
C HIS A 24 1.64 -0.84 -10.84
N VAL A 25 1.09 -0.10 -11.80
CA VAL A 25 1.33 -0.32 -13.23
C VAL A 25 2.73 0.12 -13.64
N VAL A 26 3.26 1.19 -13.03
CA VAL A 26 4.57 1.77 -13.36
C VAL A 26 5.73 1.05 -12.65
N ALA A 27 5.50 0.38 -11.52
CA ALA A 27 6.54 -0.36 -10.83
C ALA A 27 6.96 -1.60 -11.64
N GLU A 28 8.00 -1.46 -12.46
CA GLU A 28 8.50 -2.55 -13.31
C GLU A 28 9.04 -3.75 -12.51
N GLN A 29 9.49 -3.55 -11.24
CA GLN A 29 10.22 -4.55 -10.44
C GLN A 29 10.03 -4.39 -8.92
N GLY A 30 8.84 -4.00 -8.45
CA GLY A 30 8.60 -3.80 -7.02
C GLY A 30 7.22 -4.22 -6.55
N SER A 31 7.14 -4.65 -5.29
CA SER A 31 5.92 -5.11 -4.64
C SER A 31 5.41 -4.06 -3.64
N TYR A 32 4.12 -4.12 -3.28
CA TYR A 32 3.56 -3.25 -2.24
C TYR A 32 2.94 -4.08 -1.12
N MET A 33 3.36 -3.84 0.12
CA MET A 33 2.67 -4.34 1.31
C MET A 33 1.50 -3.41 1.67
N ARG A 34 0.51 -3.96 2.38
CA ARG A 34 -0.71 -3.25 2.79
C ARG A 34 -0.92 -3.38 4.29
N ASP A 35 -0.90 -2.25 4.98
CA ASP A 35 -1.23 -2.17 6.40
C ASP A 35 -2.71 -1.83 6.58
N TYR A 36 -3.45 -2.70 7.27
CA TYR A 36 -4.86 -2.50 7.59
C TYR A 36 -5.00 -1.86 8.98
N ILE A 37 -5.42 -0.60 9.01
CA ILE A 37 -5.54 0.16 10.25
C ILE A 37 -7.01 0.15 10.70
N PRO A 38 -7.30 -0.40 11.88
CA PRO A 38 -8.67 -0.53 12.36
C PRO A 38 -9.23 0.80 12.89
N ASP A 39 -10.55 0.95 12.79
CA ASP A 39 -11.34 1.94 13.51
C ASP A 39 -11.56 1.51 14.97
N GLN A 40 -12.24 2.37 15.74
CA GLN A 40 -12.54 2.11 17.15
C GLN A 40 -13.45 0.87 17.38
N LYS A 41 -14.06 0.33 16.33
CA LYS A 41 -14.93 -0.85 16.37
C LYS A 41 -14.26 -2.10 15.79
N GLY A 42 -12.99 -2.01 15.39
CA GLY A 42 -12.24 -3.09 14.76
C GLY A 42 -12.52 -3.29 13.27
N GLY A 43 -13.28 -2.40 12.63
CA GLY A 43 -13.45 -2.37 11.16
C GLY A 43 -12.27 -1.66 10.50
N VAL A 44 -12.04 -1.86 9.20
CA VAL A 44 -10.94 -1.16 8.50
C VAL A 44 -11.29 0.32 8.30
N ALA A 45 -10.50 1.23 8.89
CA ALA A 45 -10.60 2.67 8.66
C ALA A 45 -9.67 3.15 7.55
N GLU A 46 -8.47 2.58 7.47
CA GLU A 46 -7.41 3.03 6.58
C GLU A 46 -6.59 1.85 6.05
N ILE A 47 -6.11 1.99 4.82
CA ILE A 47 -5.15 1.07 4.20
C ILE A 47 -3.97 1.90 3.69
N ASP A 48 -2.77 1.58 4.16
CA ASP A 48 -1.52 2.19 3.68
C ASP A 48 -0.75 1.20 2.79
N PHE A 49 -0.41 1.62 1.58
CA PHE A 49 0.37 0.86 0.62
C PHE A 49 1.84 1.27 0.75
N CYS A 50 2.69 0.36 1.20
CA CYS A 50 4.12 0.61 1.37
C CYS A 50 4.90 -0.10 0.27
N TYR A 51 5.69 0.66 -0.50
CA TYR A 51 6.56 0.11 -1.51
C TYR A 51 7.67 -0.73 -0.87
N VAL A 52 7.83 -1.96 -1.34
CA VAL A 52 8.91 -2.86 -1.00
C VAL A 52 9.66 -3.15 -2.29
N ALA A 53 10.89 -2.64 -2.37
CA ALA A 53 11.78 -3.03 -3.45
C ALA A 53 12.00 -4.54 -3.39
N GLU A 54 11.94 -5.23 -4.54
CA GLU A 54 12.41 -6.60 -4.62
C GLU A 54 13.90 -6.59 -4.21
N GLU A 55 14.26 -7.26 -3.11
CA GLU A 55 15.68 -7.47 -2.81
C GLU A 55 16.22 -8.40 -3.89
N ASP A 56 17.22 -7.93 -4.66
CA ASP A 56 17.98 -8.76 -5.58
C ASP A 56 18.56 -9.95 -4.79
N HIS A 57 17.91 -11.11 -4.86
CA HIS A 57 18.41 -12.36 -4.27
C HIS A 57 19.72 -12.86 -4.91
N HIS A 58 20.38 -12.07 -5.77
CA HIS A 58 21.73 -12.31 -6.25
C HIS A 58 22.78 -11.64 -5.36
N ASN A 59 23.12 -12.27 -4.24
CA ASN A 59 24.49 -12.52 -3.79
C ASN A 59 24.50 -12.86 -2.30
N LYS A 60 24.63 -14.14 -1.95
CA LYS A 60 25.75 -14.71 -1.16
C LYS A 60 25.75 -16.23 -1.34
N LYS A 61 26.39 -16.73 -2.39
CA LYS A 61 26.93 -18.11 -2.33
C LYS A 61 28.29 -17.98 -1.64
N GLY A 62 28.36 -18.50 -0.41
CA GLY A 62 29.62 -18.83 0.24
C GLY A 62 30.28 -20.04 -0.41
#